data_AF-A0A7V9EKU9-F1
#
_entry.id   AF-A0A7V9EKU9-F1
#
_cell.length_a   1.000
_cell.length_b   1.000
_cell.length_c   1.000
_cell.angle_alpha   90.00
_cell.angle_beta   90.00
_cell.angle_gamma   90.00
#
_symmetry.space_group_name_H-M   'P 1'
#
loop_
_entity.id
_entity.type
_entity.pdbx_description
1 polymer ?
#
loop_
_entity_poly.entity_id
_entity_poly.type
_entity_poly.pdbx_seq_one_letter_code
_entity_poly.pdbx_strand_id
1 'polypeptide(L)'
;LYRAVHEQTGCRVIVDSSKSPVHAKRVDSVAGVDLYLVHLVRDPRATAYSWLRKRSLPDFGDDRLMLRQTPFESARRWVRWQLIAELLWRRRPRRYLLLRYEDFVSRPQAALEEILSFVGESPAALPLVGASTVRLAPTHSVSGNPSRFTTGTVELRNDMEWMHKMRRIDQLFVTALTWPLLLRYGYSLR
;
A
#
# COMPACT_ATOMS: atom_id res chain seq x y z
N LEU A 1 -15.16 -2.31 -17.81
CA LEU A 1 -14.26 -3.17 -17.00
C LEU A 1 -14.92 -3.62 -15.70
N TYR A 2 -15.09 -2.77 -14.67
CA TYR A 2 -15.65 -3.21 -13.36
C TYR A 2 -17.00 -3.91 -13.47
N ARG A 3 -17.91 -3.40 -14.31
CA ARG A 3 -19.20 -4.06 -14.59
C ARG A 3 -19.02 -5.48 -15.13
N ALA A 4 -18.15 -5.65 -16.14
CA ALA A 4 -17.86 -6.97 -16.71
C ALA A 4 -17.23 -7.93 -15.68
N VAL A 5 -16.35 -7.43 -14.80
CA VAL A 5 -15.79 -8.25 -13.70
C VAL A 5 -16.91 -8.70 -12.76
N HIS A 6 -17.80 -7.79 -12.36
CA HIS A 6 -18.96 -8.13 -11.53
C HIS A 6 -19.88 -9.15 -12.21
N GLU A 7 -20.25 -8.94 -13.48
CA GLU A 7 -21.11 -9.84 -14.26
C GLU A 7 -20.51 -11.25 -14.40
N GLN A 8 -19.19 -11.37 -14.55
CA GLN A 8 -18.53 -12.67 -14.74
C GLN A 8 -18.25 -13.41 -13.44
N THR A 9 -18.05 -12.70 -12.32
CA THR A 9 -17.62 -13.32 -11.05
C THR A 9 -18.71 -13.33 -9.99
N GLY A 10 -19.76 -12.52 -10.14
CA GLY A 10 -20.76 -12.28 -9.10
C GLY A 10 -20.20 -11.60 -7.84
N CYS A 11 -18.95 -11.10 -7.87
CA CYS A 11 -18.33 -10.53 -6.68
C CYS A 11 -19.03 -9.23 -6.25
N ARG A 12 -19.18 -9.04 -4.94
CA ARG A 12 -19.75 -7.83 -4.35
C ARG A 12 -18.74 -6.69 -4.27
N VAL A 13 -17.48 -7.03 -4.01
CA VAL A 13 -16.38 -6.07 -3.84
C VAL A 13 -15.27 -6.40 -4.83
N ILE A 14 -14.81 -5.37 -5.54
CA ILE A 14 -13.65 -5.44 -6.43
C ILE A 14 -12.51 -4.64 -5.80
N VAL A 15 -11.36 -5.29 -5.58
CA VAL A 15 -10.17 -4.64 -5.04
C VAL A 15 -9.27 -4.18 -6.20
N ASP A 16 -9.23 -2.87 -6.43
CA ASP A 16 -8.29 -2.25 -7.37
C ASP A 16 -7.00 -1.80 -6.67
N SER A 17 -5.86 -2.32 -7.13
CA SER A 17 -4.54 -2.06 -6.53
C SER A 17 -3.61 -1.23 -7.43
N SER A 18 -4.18 -0.38 -8.29
CA SER A 18 -3.47 0.55 -9.19
C SER A 18 -2.66 1.63 -8.47
N LYS A 19 -2.92 1.87 -7.17
CA LYS A 19 -2.14 2.78 -6.28
C LYS A 19 -2.04 4.23 -6.79
N SER A 20 -3.00 4.70 -7.57
CA SER A 20 -3.05 6.08 -8.06
C SER A 20 -4.32 6.78 -7.56
N PRO A 21 -4.20 7.81 -6.68
CA PRO A 21 -5.36 8.56 -6.20
C PRO A 21 -6.08 9.32 -7.33
N VAL A 22 -5.38 9.68 -8.41
CA VAL A 22 -5.98 10.30 -9.60
C VAL A 22 -6.78 9.27 -10.40
N HIS A 23 -6.26 8.05 -10.55
CA HIS A 23 -7.00 6.97 -11.20
C HIS A 23 -8.29 6.65 -10.43
N ALA A 24 -8.20 6.53 -9.11
CA ALA A 24 -9.39 6.35 -8.26
C ALA A 24 -10.43 7.46 -8.50
N LYS A 25 -9.99 8.70 -8.79
CA LYS A 25 -10.93 9.81 -9.00
C LYS A 25 -11.68 9.70 -10.32
N ARG A 26 -11.03 9.11 -11.34
CA ARG A 26 -11.67 8.75 -12.60
C ARG A 26 -12.65 7.60 -12.41
N VAL A 27 -12.29 6.58 -11.64
CA VAL A 27 -13.17 5.45 -11.33
C VAL A 27 -14.42 5.89 -10.56
N ASP A 28 -14.28 6.79 -9.58
CA ASP A 28 -15.38 7.41 -8.81
C ASP A 28 -16.37 8.20 -9.69
N SER A 29 -16.00 8.54 -10.93
CA SER A 29 -16.90 9.20 -11.89
C SER A 29 -17.68 8.22 -12.78
N VAL A 30 -17.36 6.93 -12.71
CA VAL A 30 -18.02 5.90 -13.52
C VAL A 30 -19.38 5.55 -12.89
N ALA A 31 -20.45 5.69 -13.69
CA ALA A 31 -21.80 5.37 -13.25
C ALA A 31 -21.92 3.92 -12.76
N GLY A 32 -22.50 3.75 -11.56
CA GLY A 32 -22.68 2.44 -10.92
C GLY A 32 -21.48 1.92 -10.13
N VAL A 33 -20.39 2.70 -10.02
CA VAL A 33 -19.26 2.35 -9.15
C VAL A 33 -19.38 3.07 -7.82
N ASP A 34 -19.51 2.30 -6.73
CA ASP A 34 -19.43 2.82 -5.36
C ASP A 34 -18.01 2.67 -4.82
N LEU A 35 -17.20 3.72 -4.93
CA LEU A 35 -15.77 3.64 -4.62
C LEU A 35 -15.45 3.99 -3.17
N TYR A 36 -14.70 3.10 -2.52
CA TYR A 36 -14.10 3.27 -1.20
C TYR A 36 -12.59 3.32 -1.34
N LEU A 37 -11.93 4.34 -0.78
CA LEU A 37 -10.48 4.49 -0.85
C LEU A 37 -9.81 4.08 0.46
N VAL A 38 -9.04 2.99 0.43
CA VAL A 38 -8.07 2.65 1.48
C VAL A 38 -6.74 3.33 1.15
N HIS A 39 -6.45 4.41 1.87
CA HIS A 39 -5.21 5.16 1.76
C HIS A 39 -4.14 4.54 2.67
N LEU A 40 -3.45 3.53 2.14
CA LEU A 40 -2.33 2.88 2.82
C LEU A 40 -1.07 3.75 2.75
N VAL A 41 -0.58 4.18 3.91
CA VAL A 41 0.65 4.99 4.04
C VAL A 41 1.73 4.17 4.73
N ARG A 42 2.96 4.28 4.26
CA ARG A 42 4.15 3.71 4.90
C ARG A 42 5.13 4.83 5.21
N ASP A 43 5.95 4.65 6.24
CA ASP A 43 7.02 5.59 6.57
C ASP A 43 7.84 5.93 5.31
N PRO A 44 8.03 7.22 4.97
CA PRO A 44 8.75 7.65 3.78
C PRO A 44 10.23 7.22 3.80
N ARG A 45 10.86 7.08 4.97
CA ARG A 45 12.24 6.60 5.13
C ARG A 45 12.32 5.11 4.77
N ALA A 46 11.39 4.32 5.29
CA ALA A 46 11.25 2.90 4.93
C ALA A 46 10.95 2.73 3.43
N THR A 47 10.12 3.60 2.86
CA THR A 47 9.78 3.60 1.44
C THR A 47 11.00 3.93 0.59
N ALA A 48 11.73 5.01 0.91
CA ALA A 48 12.97 5.39 0.22
C ALA A 48 14.02 4.29 0.29
N TYR A 49 14.25 3.70 1.47
CA TYR A 49 15.16 2.57 1.61
C TYR A 49 14.75 1.38 0.74
N SER A 50 13.45 1.07 0.68
CA SER A 50 12.97 -0.02 -0.17
C SER A 50 13.22 0.22 -1.67
N TRP A 51 13.23 1.47 -2.13
CA TRP A 51 13.57 1.84 -3.52
C TRP A 51 15.09 1.93 -3.77
N LEU A 52 15.91 2.07 -2.73
CA LEU A 52 17.37 2.02 -2.85
C LEU A 52 17.89 0.59 -3.07
N ARG A 53 17.18 -0.41 -2.53
CA ARG A 53 17.56 -1.82 -2.61
C ARG A 53 17.45 -2.34 -4.04
N LYS A 54 18.41 -3.19 -4.43
CA LYS A 54 18.29 -4.01 -5.65
C LYS A 54 17.31 -5.15 -5.39
N ARG A 55 16.33 -5.32 -6.27
CA ARG A 55 15.45 -6.49 -6.29
C ARG A 55 15.37 -6.98 -7.73
N SER A 56 15.60 -8.26 -7.97
CA SER A 56 15.40 -8.87 -9.28
C SER A 56 13.91 -8.87 -9.62
N LEU A 57 13.58 -8.55 -10.87
CA LEU A 57 12.24 -8.64 -11.44
C LEU A 57 12.04 -10.06 -11.97
N PRO A 58 11.22 -10.90 -11.33
CA PRO A 58 10.95 -12.25 -11.82
C PRO A 58 10.12 -12.25 -13.13
N ASP A 59 9.53 -11.10 -13.49
CA ASP A 59 8.50 -10.95 -14.54
C ASP A 59 8.95 -11.31 -15.97
N PHE A 60 10.25 -11.36 -16.27
CA PHE A 60 10.75 -11.45 -17.66
C PHE A 60 11.78 -12.55 -17.95
N GLY A 61 12.02 -13.49 -17.01
CA GLY A 61 12.98 -14.59 -17.24
C GLY A 61 14.43 -14.14 -17.50
N ASP A 62 14.79 -12.94 -17.06
CA ASP A 62 16.04 -12.24 -17.33
C ASP A 62 16.50 -11.49 -16.06
N ASP A 63 17.78 -11.13 -15.95
CA ASP A 63 18.45 -10.56 -14.76
C ASP A 63 18.10 -9.08 -14.48
N ARG A 64 16.94 -8.62 -14.98
CA ARG A 64 16.52 -7.23 -14.84
C ARG A 64 16.23 -6.89 -13.38
N LEU A 65 16.76 -5.75 -12.93
CA LEU A 65 16.52 -5.22 -11.59
C LEU A 65 15.40 -4.19 -11.60
N MET A 66 14.63 -4.14 -10.51
CA MET A 66 13.70 -3.04 -10.26
C MET A 66 14.43 -1.69 -10.36
N LEU A 67 13.78 -0.71 -11.00
CA LEU A 67 14.30 0.66 -11.09
C LEU A 67 14.56 1.21 -9.69
N ARG A 68 15.82 1.56 -9.42
CA ARG A 68 16.21 2.20 -8.17
C ARG A 68 15.77 3.65 -8.20
N GLN A 69 15.47 4.19 -7.02
CA GLN A 69 15.23 5.62 -6.89
C GLN A 69 16.16 6.20 -5.85
N THR A 70 16.63 7.40 -6.11
CA THR A 70 17.33 8.18 -5.11
C THR A 70 16.40 8.51 -3.94
N PRO A 71 16.93 8.80 -2.74
CA PRO A 71 16.11 9.22 -1.60
C PRO A 71 15.25 10.45 -1.93
N PHE A 72 15.80 11.39 -2.71
CA PHE A 72 15.11 12.58 -3.18
C PHE A 72 13.90 12.25 -4.07
N GLU A 73 14.10 11.43 -5.10
CA GLU A 73 13.01 11.05 -6.02
C GLU A 73 11.90 10.29 -5.29
N SER A 74 12.29 9.36 -4.40
CA SER A 74 11.34 8.61 -3.59
C SER A 74 10.55 9.53 -2.65
N ALA A 75 11.23 10.43 -1.92
CA ALA A 75 10.58 11.38 -1.00
C ALA A 75 9.63 12.32 -1.75
N ARG A 76 10.10 12.96 -2.85
CA ARG A 76 9.27 13.86 -3.65
C ARG A 76 8.03 13.16 -4.20
N ARG A 77 8.20 11.94 -4.71
CA ARG A 77 7.08 11.14 -5.23
C ARG A 77 6.12 10.73 -4.12
N TRP A 78 6.64 10.33 -2.95
CA TRP A 78 5.85 10.02 -1.78
C TRP A 78 5.01 11.24 -1.38
N VAL A 79 5.63 12.41 -1.14
CA VAL A 79 4.91 13.65 -0.76
C VAL A 79 3.81 13.97 -1.78
N ARG A 80 4.13 13.92 -3.08
CA ARG A 80 3.16 14.20 -4.14
C ARG A 80 1.94 13.29 -4.06
N TRP A 81 2.13 11.97 -3.96
CA TRP A 81 1.02 11.03 -3.92
C TRP A 81 0.18 11.17 -2.65
N GLN A 82 0.84 11.38 -1.51
CA GLN A 82 0.19 11.58 -0.22
C GLN A 82 -0.66 12.85 -0.21
N LEU A 83 -0.13 13.98 -0.71
CA LEU A 83 -0.87 15.24 -0.82
C LEU A 83 -2.05 15.13 -1.79
N ILE A 84 -1.88 14.49 -2.94
CA ILE A 84 -2.98 14.30 -3.91
C ILE A 84 -4.08 13.44 -3.28
N ALA A 85 -3.74 12.37 -2.56
CA ALA A 85 -4.71 11.54 -1.88
C ALA A 85 -5.49 12.34 -0.82
N GLU A 86 -4.80 13.09 0.05
CA GLU A 86 -5.44 13.93 1.07
C GLU A 86 -6.31 15.04 0.44
N LEU A 87 -5.85 15.67 -0.64
CA LEU A 87 -6.58 16.74 -1.32
C LEU A 87 -7.90 16.25 -1.93
N LEU A 88 -7.86 15.08 -2.60
CA LEU A 88 -9.00 14.56 -3.34
C LEU A 88 -10.01 13.82 -2.46
N TRP A 89 -9.57 13.17 -1.38
CA TRP A 89 -10.37 12.17 -0.68
C TRP A 89 -10.65 12.45 0.79
N ARG A 90 -9.80 13.21 1.49
CA ARG A 90 -9.92 13.44 2.93
C ARG A 90 -11.28 14.00 3.37
N ARG A 91 -11.91 14.81 2.51
CA ARG A 91 -13.22 15.42 2.79
C ARG A 91 -14.41 14.44 2.62
N ARG A 92 -14.15 13.15 2.40
CA ARG A 92 -15.17 12.10 2.24
C ARG A 92 -14.98 10.98 3.28
N PRO A 93 -15.18 11.25 4.59
CA PRO A 93 -14.84 10.31 5.66
C PRO A 93 -15.57 8.97 5.57
N ARG A 94 -16.77 8.91 4.99
CA ARG A 94 -17.50 7.65 4.76
C ARG A 94 -16.89 6.76 3.67
N ARG A 95 -16.03 7.30 2.82
CA ARG A 95 -15.42 6.63 1.65
C ARG A 95 -13.90 6.77 1.62
N TYR A 96 -13.30 7.18 2.74
CA TYR A 96 -11.86 7.35 2.87
C TYR A 96 -11.38 6.78 4.21
N LEU A 97 -10.53 5.76 4.13
CA LEU A 97 -9.89 5.14 5.28
C LEU A 97 -8.37 5.33 5.18
N LEU A 98 -7.78 6.05 6.12
CA LEU A 98 -6.33 6.18 6.25
C LEU A 98 -5.79 5.03 7.11
N LEU A 99 -4.84 4.25 6.59
CA LEU A 99 -4.25 3.13 7.30
C LEU A 99 -2.72 3.19 7.20
N ARG A 100 -2.01 3.01 8.33
CA ARG A 100 -0.55 2.88 8.31
C ARG A 100 -0.16 1.44 8.06
N TYR A 101 0.81 1.25 7.17
CA TYR A 101 1.40 -0.05 6.87
C TYR A 101 1.93 -0.73 8.14
N GLU A 102 2.57 0.03 9.01
CA GLU A 102 3.15 -0.47 10.25
C GLU A 102 2.07 -0.96 11.22
N ASP A 103 0.94 -0.26 11.29
CA ASP A 103 -0.22 -0.69 12.09
C ASP A 103 -0.85 -1.95 11.50
N PHE A 104 -1.07 -1.97 10.17
CA PHE A 104 -1.59 -3.14 9.45
C PHE A 104 -0.75 -4.38 9.73
N VAL A 105 0.57 -4.27 9.65
CA VAL A 105 1.47 -5.40 9.88
C VAL A 105 1.51 -5.80 11.36
N SER A 106 1.42 -4.85 12.28
CA SER A 106 1.44 -5.14 13.73
C SER A 106 0.14 -5.77 14.24
N ARG A 107 -0.99 -5.44 13.62
CA ARG A 107 -2.35 -5.86 14.04
C ARG A 107 -3.19 -6.22 12.80
N PRO A 108 -2.81 -7.27 12.05
CA PRO A 108 -3.40 -7.55 10.74
C PRO A 108 -4.86 -7.94 10.83
N GLN A 109 -5.27 -8.66 11.88
CA GLN A 109 -6.68 -8.99 12.10
C GLN A 109 -7.53 -7.72 12.22
N ALA A 110 -7.20 -6.85 13.18
CA ALA A 110 -7.94 -5.61 13.41
C ALA A 110 -7.97 -4.72 12.16
N ALA A 111 -6.86 -4.61 11.42
CA ALA A 111 -6.81 -3.81 10.21
C ALA A 111 -7.66 -4.39 9.06
N LEU A 112 -7.70 -5.72 8.91
CA LEU A 112 -8.57 -6.37 7.92
C LEU A 112 -10.05 -6.24 8.30
N GLU A 113 -10.39 -6.40 9.56
CA GLU A 113 -11.76 -6.20 10.07
C GLU A 113 -12.23 -4.75 9.84
N GLU A 114 -11.37 -3.77 10.11
CA GLU A 114 -11.64 -2.35 9.84
C GLU A 114 -11.90 -2.10 8.35
N ILE A 115 -11.09 -2.67 7.45
CA ILE A 115 -11.27 -2.54 6.00
C ILE A 115 -12.59 -3.19 5.55
N LEU A 116 -12.93 -4.39 6.06
CA LEU A 116 -14.16 -5.08 5.71
C LEU A 116 -15.39 -4.30 6.18
N SER A 117 -15.39 -3.85 7.43
CA SER A 117 -16.46 -3.02 7.98
C SER A 117 -16.61 -1.72 7.20
N PHE A 118 -15.50 -1.10 6.81
CA PHE A 118 -15.48 0.13 6.02
C PHE A 118 -16.15 -0.02 4.64
N VAL A 119 -16.09 -1.19 4.02
CA VAL A 119 -16.79 -1.48 2.75
C VAL A 119 -18.14 -2.18 2.95
N GLY A 120 -18.63 -2.30 4.19
CA GLY A 120 -19.92 -2.92 4.50
C GLY A 120 -19.94 -4.45 4.38
N GLU A 121 -18.79 -5.11 4.41
CA GLU A 121 -18.66 -6.56 4.39
C GLU A 121 -18.39 -7.11 5.79
N SER A 122 -18.85 -8.34 6.05
CA SER A 122 -18.60 -9.03 7.32
C SER A 122 -17.43 -10.00 7.18
N PRO A 123 -16.58 -10.17 8.21
CA PRO A 123 -15.51 -11.15 8.18
C PRO A 123 -16.10 -12.57 8.21
N ALA A 124 -16.22 -13.21 7.04
CA ALA A 124 -16.64 -14.61 6.96
C ALA A 124 -15.50 -15.54 7.40
N ALA A 125 -14.30 -15.34 6.84
CA ALA A 125 -13.05 -15.95 7.28
C ALA A 125 -11.88 -15.11 6.76
N LEU A 126 -11.05 -14.57 7.65
CA LEU A 126 -9.83 -13.88 7.26
C LEU A 126 -8.77 -14.92 6.85
N PRO A 127 -7.87 -14.61 5.90
CA PRO A 127 -6.82 -15.53 5.46
C PRO A 127 -5.67 -15.67 6.48
N LEU A 128 -5.95 -15.42 7.76
CA LEU A 128 -5.00 -15.48 8.86
C LEU A 128 -4.92 -16.92 9.37
N VAL A 129 -3.70 -17.44 9.43
CA VAL A 129 -3.37 -18.76 10.01
C VAL A 129 -2.58 -18.62 11.32
N GLY A 130 -2.43 -17.40 11.81
CA GLY A 130 -1.77 -17.03 13.06
C GLY A 130 -1.87 -15.52 13.30
N ALA A 131 -1.25 -15.02 14.38
CA ALA A 131 -1.34 -13.61 14.77
C ALA A 131 -0.77 -12.64 13.72
N SER A 132 0.29 -13.04 13.03
CA SER A 132 0.96 -12.25 11.98
C SER A 132 1.15 -13.04 10.69
N THR A 133 0.48 -14.17 10.52
CA THR A 133 0.73 -15.08 9.40
C THR A 133 -0.51 -15.22 8.52
N VAL A 134 -0.34 -15.02 7.22
CA VAL A 134 -1.41 -15.14 6.22
C VAL A 134 -1.15 -16.31 5.27
N ARG A 135 -2.22 -16.92 4.76
CA ARG A 135 -2.13 -17.89 3.67
C ARG A 135 -2.58 -17.24 2.36
N LEU A 136 -1.62 -16.97 1.48
CA LEU A 136 -1.86 -16.32 0.19
C LEU A 136 -2.11 -17.36 -0.90
N ALA A 137 -3.24 -17.22 -1.60
CA ALA A 137 -3.50 -17.97 -2.82
C ALA A 137 -2.70 -17.38 -4.01
N PRO A 138 -2.41 -18.18 -5.04
CA PRO A 138 -1.90 -17.65 -6.30
C PRO A 138 -2.80 -16.53 -6.86
N THR A 139 -2.18 -15.49 -7.40
CA THR A 139 -2.89 -14.38 -8.05
C THR A 139 -2.47 -14.25 -9.51
N HIS A 140 -3.33 -13.68 -10.35
CA HIS A 140 -3.02 -13.37 -11.75
C HIS A 140 -2.26 -12.04 -11.90
N SER A 141 -1.38 -11.73 -10.93
CA SER A 141 -0.52 -10.55 -11.02
C SER A 141 0.54 -10.79 -12.10
N VAL A 142 0.74 -9.82 -13.00
CA VAL A 142 1.72 -9.91 -14.10
C VAL A 142 2.94 -9.01 -13.91
N SER A 143 2.86 -8.07 -12.96
CA SER A 143 3.99 -7.21 -12.60
C SER A 143 3.84 -6.57 -11.22
N GLY A 144 4.98 -6.17 -10.65
CA GLY A 144 5.04 -5.31 -9.48
C GLY A 144 6.21 -5.62 -8.56
N ASN A 145 5.99 -5.43 -7.26
CA ASN A 145 6.98 -5.83 -6.27
C ASN A 145 7.13 -7.36 -6.32
N PRO A 146 8.34 -7.94 -6.32
CA PRO A 146 8.54 -9.39 -6.32
C PRO A 146 7.79 -10.13 -5.20
N SER A 147 7.58 -9.48 -4.05
CA SER A 147 6.80 -10.06 -2.94
C SER A 147 5.32 -10.30 -3.29
N ARG A 148 4.83 -9.73 -4.40
CA ARG A 148 3.46 -9.93 -4.91
C ARG A 148 3.24 -11.33 -5.49
N PHE A 149 4.33 -12.00 -5.89
CA PHE A 149 4.29 -13.35 -6.46
C PHE A 149 4.49 -14.43 -5.40
N THR A 150 4.74 -14.05 -4.14
CA THR A 150 4.84 -14.98 -3.03
C THR A 150 3.47 -15.58 -2.73
N THR A 151 3.40 -16.90 -2.68
CA THR A 151 2.18 -17.68 -2.37
C THR A 151 2.43 -18.61 -1.18
N GLY A 152 1.36 -19.16 -0.60
CA GLY A 152 1.45 -20.02 0.58
C GLY A 152 1.47 -19.23 1.88
N THR A 153 2.11 -19.79 2.90
CA THR A 153 2.16 -19.20 4.24
C THR A 153 3.22 -18.10 4.30
N VAL A 154 2.78 -16.86 4.55
CA VAL A 154 3.63 -15.68 4.60
C VAL A 154 3.50 -15.00 5.96
N GLU A 155 4.62 -14.76 6.61
CA GLU A 155 4.69 -13.94 7.81
C GLU A 155 4.69 -12.45 7.45
N LEU A 156 3.76 -11.70 8.03
CA LEU A 156 3.70 -10.25 7.99
C LEU A 156 4.68 -9.71 9.03
N ARG A 157 5.77 -9.09 8.57
CA ARG A 157 6.77 -8.48 9.43
C ARG A 157 7.09 -7.06 9.01
N ASN A 158 7.22 -6.18 9.99
CA ASN A 158 7.68 -4.83 9.76
C ASN A 158 9.13 -4.86 9.27
N ASP A 159 9.36 -4.29 8.10
CA ASP A 159 10.70 -4.14 7.54
C ASP A 159 11.33 -2.85 8.09
N MET A 160 12.04 -3.02 9.21
CA MET A 160 12.74 -1.97 9.96
C MET A 160 14.23 -1.87 9.59
N GLU A 161 14.67 -2.55 8.52
CA GLU A 161 16.08 -2.53 8.09
C GLU A 161 16.60 -1.12 7.82
N TRP A 162 15.72 -0.24 7.33
CA TRP A 162 16.05 1.14 7.00
C TRP A 162 16.64 1.90 8.19
N MET A 163 16.22 1.60 9.42
CA MET A 163 16.73 2.28 10.62
C MET A 163 18.24 2.10 10.79
N HIS A 164 18.76 0.92 10.42
CA HIS A 164 20.15 0.53 10.66
C HIS A 164 20.99 0.54 9.38
N LYS A 165 20.38 0.27 8.22
CA LYS A 165 21.09 0.10 6.94
C LYS A 165 20.99 1.31 6.01
N MET A 166 20.05 2.23 6.22
CA MET A 166 19.98 3.47 5.45
C MET A 166 21.01 4.47 5.99
N ARG A 167 21.76 5.14 5.11
CA ARG A 167 22.72 6.17 5.54
C ARG A 167 21.99 7.25 6.33
N ARG A 168 22.56 7.68 7.46
CA ARG A 168 21.93 8.69 8.34
C ARG A 168 21.60 9.99 7.60
N ILE A 169 22.48 10.43 6.70
CA ILE A 169 22.24 11.63 5.87
C ILE A 169 20.99 11.45 5.00
N ASP A 170 20.82 10.29 4.37
CA ASP A 170 19.64 10.01 3.55
C ASP A 170 18.36 9.95 4.42
N GLN A 171 18.44 9.38 5.63
CA GLN A 171 17.31 9.35 6.57
C GLN A 171 16.89 10.76 6.98
N LEU A 172 17.85 11.59 7.40
CA LEU A 172 17.61 12.99 7.78
C LEU A 172 17.05 13.80 6.62
N PHE A 173 17.60 13.59 5.41
CA PHE A 173 17.14 14.29 4.22
C PHE A 173 15.71 13.92 3.83
N VAL A 174 15.36 12.62 3.82
CA VAL A 174 13.98 12.17 3.57
C VAL A 174 13.04 12.71 4.65
N THR A 175 13.46 12.68 5.91
CA THR A 175 12.70 13.26 7.04
C THR A 175 12.43 14.75 6.79
N ALA A 176 13.47 15.53 6.48
CA ALA A 176 13.35 16.96 6.22
C ALA A 176 12.46 17.29 5.01
N LEU A 177 12.36 16.42 4.01
CA LEU A 177 11.45 16.63 2.88
C LEU A 177 10.01 16.21 3.15
N THR A 178 9.78 15.38 4.17
CA THR A 178 8.48 14.74 4.43
C THR A 178 7.88 15.10 5.79
N TRP A 179 8.57 15.91 6.60
CA TRP A 179 8.23 16.19 8.00
C TRP A 179 6.78 16.62 8.26
N PRO A 180 6.11 17.47 7.44
CA PRO A 180 4.74 17.86 7.76
C PRO A 180 3.79 16.67 7.66
N LEU A 181 4.02 15.80 6.67
CA LEU A 181 3.23 14.61 6.45
C LEU A 181 3.60 13.48 7.42
N LEU A 182 4.86 13.38 7.86
CA LEU A 182 5.25 12.51 8.96
C LEU A 182 4.42 12.80 10.21
N LEU A 183 4.34 14.08 10.61
CA LEU A 183 3.53 14.50 11.75
C LEU A 183 2.04 14.24 11.53
N ARG A 184 1.52 14.58 10.34
CA ARG A 184 0.11 14.36 9.95
C ARG A 184 -0.32 12.89 10.07
N TYR A 185 0.60 11.96 9.79
CA TYR A 185 0.36 10.52 9.85
C TYR A 185 0.89 9.87 11.15
N GLY A 186 1.31 10.66 12.14
CA GLY A 186 1.75 10.14 13.43
C GLY A 186 3.06 9.36 13.39
N TYR A 187 3.94 9.65 12.44
CA TYR A 187 5.31 9.13 12.40
C TYR A 187 6.27 10.03 13.20
N SER A 188 7.21 9.41 13.90
CA SER A 188 8.32 10.11 14.57
C SER A 188 9.22 10.81 13.54
N LEU A 189 9.70 12.01 13.86
CA LEU A 189 10.75 12.70 13.10
C LEU A 189 12.17 12.21 13.45
N ARG A 190 12.31 11.51 14.58
CA ARG A 190 13.53 10.81 14.96
C ARG A 190 13.57 9.44 14.29
#